data_AF-V4NYH9-F1
#
_entry.id   AF-V4NYH9-F1
#
_cell.length_a   1.000
_cell.length_b   1.000
_cell.length_c   1.000
_cell.angle_alpha   90.00
_cell.angle_beta   90.00
_cell.angle_gamma   90.00
#
_symmetry.space_group_name_H-M   'P 1'
#
loop_
_entity.id
_entity.type
_entity.pdbx_description
1 polymer ?
#
loop_
_entity_poly.entity_id
_entity_poly.type
_entity_poly.pdbx_seq_one_letter_code
_entity_poly.pdbx_strand_id
1 'polypeptide(L)'
;MVDVLREALTRDQASRTGQSKAHVERKVRTFIQNIHKFRDEYVHTTDAPVEHVVVFDEAQRAWTKHQASKFMQSKRGVADFDMSEPEFLLSVMDRHADWCSVVCLIGGGQEINTGEAGLSEWMAAIRDRFPHWQVHASAQIVQPDYDLNRETKRFIATEQVNMHDDLHLGVSMRSFRAETLSDFISHLLNGDAASARQAHEKLESYPIFLTRDLAAARAWLRHQARGSERYGLVASSGAAGGYLYQGGDRSAQLVSE
;
A
#
# COMPACT_ATOMS: atom_id res chain seq x y z
N MET A 1 3.49 -7.91 -3.34
CA MET A 1 4.07 -6.63 -3.79
C MET A 1 5.58 -6.68 -3.93
N VAL A 2 6.34 -6.99 -2.87
CA VAL A 2 7.82 -7.04 -2.92
C VAL A 2 8.35 -7.93 -4.05
N ASP A 3 7.78 -9.13 -4.25
CA ASP A 3 8.24 -10.03 -5.32
C ASP A 3 7.90 -9.52 -6.73
N VAL A 4 6.80 -8.79 -6.88
CA VAL A 4 6.41 -8.14 -8.15
C VAL A 4 7.37 -7.00 -8.47
N LEU A 5 7.70 -6.17 -7.47
CA LEU A 5 8.66 -5.08 -7.63
C LEU A 5 10.07 -5.62 -7.94
N ARG A 6 10.49 -6.68 -7.24
CA ARG A 6 11.77 -7.35 -7.49
C ARG A 6 11.83 -7.90 -8.91
N GLU A 7 10.78 -8.58 -9.37
CA GLU A 7 10.72 -9.10 -10.74
C GLU A 7 10.72 -7.97 -11.78
N ALA A 8 9.99 -6.88 -11.55
CA ALA A 8 9.96 -5.73 -12.46
C ALA A 8 11.35 -5.06 -12.59
N LEU A 9 12.00 -4.78 -11.45
CA LEU A 9 13.35 -4.20 -11.45
C LEU A 9 14.40 -5.16 -12.00
N THR A 10 14.24 -6.47 -11.74
CA THR A 10 15.13 -7.47 -12.31
C THR A 10 15.04 -7.49 -13.83
N ARG A 11 13.84 -7.39 -14.40
CA ARG A 11 13.63 -7.32 -15.86
C ARG A 11 14.20 -6.04 -16.45
N ASP A 12 13.91 -4.89 -15.85
CA ASP A 12 14.38 -3.58 -16.32
C ASP A 12 15.91 -3.45 -16.25
N GLN A 13 16.53 -3.84 -15.14
CA GLN A 13 17.98 -3.75 -15.02
C GLN A 13 18.69 -4.78 -15.92
N ALA A 14 18.16 -6.00 -16.07
CA ALA A 14 18.71 -6.98 -17.00
C ALA A 14 18.63 -6.48 -18.45
N SER A 15 17.54 -5.83 -18.85
CA SER A 15 17.40 -5.27 -20.21
C SER A 15 18.36 -4.09 -20.46
N ARG A 16 18.55 -3.20 -19.47
CA ARG A 16 19.45 -2.04 -19.59
C ARG A 16 20.94 -2.43 -19.59
N THR A 17 21.31 -3.44 -18.80
CA THR A 17 22.73 -3.78 -18.58
C THR A 17 23.22 -4.96 -19.41
N GLY A 18 22.32 -5.72 -20.03
CA GLY A 18 22.64 -6.96 -20.74
C GLY A 18 23.12 -8.11 -19.81
N GLN A 19 23.04 -7.93 -18.49
CA GLN A 19 23.42 -8.95 -17.52
C GLN A 19 22.38 -10.08 -17.44
N SER A 20 22.81 -11.27 -17.01
CA SER A 20 21.89 -12.38 -16.85
C SER A 20 20.85 -12.09 -15.77
N LYS A 21 19.59 -12.47 -16.04
CA LYS A 21 18.48 -12.25 -15.12
C LYS A 21 18.77 -12.80 -13.72
N ALA A 22 19.39 -13.97 -13.61
CA ALA A 22 19.73 -14.61 -12.35
C ALA A 22 20.83 -13.88 -11.54
N HIS A 23 21.70 -13.11 -12.19
CA HIS A 23 22.68 -12.26 -11.50
C HIS A 23 22.00 -10.99 -10.96
N VAL A 24 21.20 -10.34 -11.80
CA VAL A 24 20.45 -9.14 -11.44
C VAL A 24 19.43 -9.43 -10.33
N GLU A 25 18.72 -10.56 -10.40
CA GLU A 25 17.73 -10.97 -9.40
C GLU A 25 18.36 -11.12 -8.01
N ARG A 26 19.55 -11.75 -7.92
CA ARG A 26 20.27 -11.86 -6.65
C ARG A 26 20.59 -10.48 -6.08
N LYS A 27 21.07 -9.56 -6.91
CA LYS A 27 21.36 -8.18 -6.51
C LYS A 27 20.10 -7.44 -6.03
N VAL A 28 19.00 -7.54 -6.78
CA VAL A 28 17.72 -6.90 -6.43
C VAL A 28 17.12 -7.49 -5.16
N ARG A 29 17.25 -8.80 -4.92
CA ARG A 29 16.77 -9.45 -3.70
C ARG A 29 17.53 -9.01 -2.44
N THR A 30 18.83 -8.76 -2.56
CA THR A 30 19.63 -8.20 -1.47
C THR A 30 19.28 -6.73 -1.22
N PHE A 31 18.98 -5.98 -2.29
CA PHE A 31 18.67 -4.55 -2.20
C PHE A 31 17.24 -4.24 -1.71
N ILE A 32 16.28 -5.11 -2.00
CA ILE A 32 14.87 -4.89 -1.63
C ILE A 32 14.46 -5.95 -0.63
N GLN A 33 14.38 -5.58 0.64
CA GLN A 33 13.94 -6.44 1.72
C GLN A 33 12.49 -6.17 2.11
N ASN A 34 11.83 -7.18 2.70
CA ASN A 34 10.50 -6.97 3.29
C ASN A 34 10.67 -6.43 4.71
N ILE A 35 9.88 -5.43 5.10
CA ILE A 35 9.96 -4.76 6.40
C ILE A 35 9.90 -5.74 7.60
N HIS A 36 9.18 -6.86 7.48
CA HIS A 36 9.13 -7.85 8.56
C HIS A 36 10.46 -8.58 8.76
N LYS A 37 11.19 -8.85 7.67
CA LYS A 37 12.53 -9.47 7.76
C LYS A 37 13.54 -8.48 8.34
N PHE A 38 13.47 -7.23 7.88
CA PHE A 38 14.26 -6.13 8.42
C PHE A 38 14.05 -6.01 9.93
N ARG A 39 12.79 -6.01 10.40
CA ARG A 39 12.50 -5.96 11.84
C ARG A 39 13.11 -7.13 12.61
N ASP A 40 12.91 -8.35 12.13
CA ASP A 40 13.42 -9.55 12.81
C ASP A 40 14.96 -9.58 12.86
N GLU A 41 15.64 -9.02 11.86
CA GLU A 41 17.10 -8.91 11.80
C GLU A 41 17.65 -7.85 12.77
N TYR A 42 17.03 -6.67 12.80
CA TYR A 42 17.58 -5.53 13.55
C TYR A 42 17.08 -5.40 15.00
N VAL A 43 16.17 -6.27 15.45
CA VAL A 43 15.67 -6.26 16.84
C VAL A 43 16.72 -6.70 17.87
N HIS A 44 17.70 -7.50 17.46
CA HIS A 44 18.73 -8.05 18.37
C HIS A 44 20.14 -7.52 18.10
N THR A 45 20.29 -6.63 17.12
CA THR A 45 21.57 -5.97 16.82
C THR A 45 21.48 -4.47 17.04
N THR A 46 22.62 -3.86 17.30
CA THR A 46 22.81 -2.40 17.35
C THR A 46 23.52 -1.87 16.11
N ASP A 47 23.87 -2.74 15.17
CA ASP A 47 24.49 -2.34 13.91
C ASP A 47 23.51 -1.55 13.05
N ALA A 48 24.05 -0.61 12.28
CA ALA A 48 23.29 0.09 11.25
C ALA A 48 22.95 -0.87 10.09
N PRO A 49 21.77 -0.74 9.46
CA PRO A 49 21.47 -1.52 8.29
C PRO A 49 22.38 -1.16 7.12
N VAL A 50 22.46 -2.05 6.13
CA VAL A 50 23.18 -1.73 4.88
C VAL A 50 22.31 -0.82 4.00
N GLU A 51 21.00 -0.91 4.16
CA GLU A 51 19.99 -0.14 3.43
C GLU A 51 19.82 1.27 4.01
N HIS A 52 20.25 2.28 3.24
CA HIS A 52 20.04 3.69 3.61
C HIS A 52 18.62 4.21 3.32
N VAL A 53 17.81 3.47 2.55
CA VAL A 53 16.46 3.89 2.16
C VAL A 53 15.46 2.81 2.48
N VAL A 54 14.40 3.16 3.21
CA VAL A 54 13.25 2.30 3.45
C VAL A 54 12.02 2.94 2.81
N VAL A 55 11.24 2.13 2.08
CA VAL A 55 9.93 2.53 1.57
C VAL A 55 8.86 1.79 2.35
N PHE A 56 8.01 2.54 3.05
CA PHE A 56 6.91 2.03 3.83
C PHE A 56 5.59 2.32 3.11
N ASP A 57 4.93 1.27 2.63
CA ASP A 57 3.64 1.38 1.95
C ASP A 57 2.49 1.35 2.95
N GLU A 58 1.44 2.13 2.69
CA GLU A 58 0.30 2.32 3.60
C GLU A 58 0.75 2.72 5.01
N ALA A 59 1.61 3.72 5.12
CA ALA A 59 2.23 4.13 6.37
C ALA A 59 1.23 4.57 7.46
N GLN A 60 0.00 4.93 7.08
CA GLN A 60 -1.11 5.18 8.00
C GLN A 60 -1.62 3.93 8.73
N ARG A 61 -1.18 2.73 8.34
CA ARG A 61 -1.53 1.45 8.98
C ARG A 61 -0.47 0.97 9.96
N ALA A 62 0.50 1.82 10.32
CA ALA A 62 1.55 1.46 11.24
C ALA A 62 1.00 1.14 12.65
N TRP A 63 1.55 0.11 13.28
CA TRP A 63 1.11 -0.33 14.60
C TRP A 63 1.53 0.63 15.72
N THR A 64 0.58 0.92 16.62
CA THR A 64 0.88 1.57 17.91
C THR A 64 1.87 0.75 18.73
N LYS A 65 2.50 1.41 19.70
CA LYS A 65 3.35 0.77 20.70
C LYS A 65 2.70 -0.45 21.35
N HIS A 66 1.44 -0.35 21.79
CA HIS A 66 0.74 -1.48 22.41
C HIS A 66 0.60 -2.69 21.48
N GLN A 67 0.19 -2.46 20.22
CA GLN A 67 0.01 -3.54 19.24
C GLN A 67 1.34 -4.15 18.81
N ALA A 68 2.36 -3.31 18.59
CA ALA A 68 3.71 -3.76 18.23
C ALA A 68 4.34 -4.58 19.37
N SER A 69 4.31 -4.09 20.61
CA SER A 69 4.78 -4.82 21.80
C SER A 69 4.07 -6.16 21.97
N LYS A 70 2.74 -6.19 21.87
CA LYS A 70 1.97 -7.43 21.97
C LYS A 70 2.37 -8.44 20.89
N PHE A 71 2.56 -7.99 19.65
CA PHE A 71 3.00 -8.86 18.55
C PHE A 71 4.41 -9.41 18.81
N MET A 72 5.35 -8.56 19.22
CA MET A 72 6.74 -8.93 19.45
C MET A 72 6.90 -9.88 20.66
N GLN A 73 6.18 -9.63 21.74
CA GLN A 73 6.16 -10.51 22.91
C GLN A 73 5.53 -11.88 22.58
N SER A 74 4.37 -11.90 21.93
CA SER A 74 3.62 -13.13 21.69
C SER A 74 4.19 -14.03 20.58
N LYS A 75 4.74 -13.44 19.50
CA LYS A 75 5.21 -14.20 18.33
C LYS A 75 6.72 -14.29 18.19
N ARG A 76 7.47 -13.38 18.81
CA ARG A 76 8.93 -13.29 18.66
C ARG A 76 9.71 -13.47 19.97
N GLY A 77 9.04 -13.52 21.12
CA GLY A 77 9.67 -13.76 22.42
C GLY A 77 10.53 -12.59 22.91
N VAL A 78 10.38 -11.40 22.34
CA VAL A 78 11.08 -10.19 22.78
C VAL A 78 10.26 -9.55 23.90
N ALA A 79 10.59 -9.90 25.15
CA ALA A 79 9.83 -9.48 26.33
C ALA A 79 9.80 -7.95 26.49
N ASP A 80 10.93 -7.30 26.26
CA ASP A 80 11.14 -5.87 26.56
C ASP A 80 10.90 -4.95 25.36
N PHE A 81 10.19 -5.42 24.31
CA PHE A 81 9.86 -4.56 23.18
C PHE A 81 8.81 -3.52 23.58
N ASP A 82 9.19 -2.24 23.58
CA ASP A 82 8.39 -1.13 24.13
C ASP A 82 8.39 0.10 23.20
N MET A 83 8.22 -0.12 21.90
CA MET A 83 8.24 0.91 20.85
C MET A 83 7.06 0.72 19.89
N SER A 84 6.62 1.79 19.21
CA SER A 84 5.73 1.66 18.05
C SER A 84 6.50 1.16 16.82
N GLU A 85 5.79 0.72 15.78
CA GLU A 85 6.43 0.29 14.53
C GLU A 85 7.23 1.43 13.86
N PRO A 86 6.71 2.68 13.77
CA PRO A 86 7.47 3.83 13.33
C PRO A 86 8.72 4.10 14.17
N GLU A 87 8.57 4.10 15.51
CA GLU A 87 9.69 4.36 16.42
C GLU A 87 10.79 3.32 16.27
N PHE A 88 10.43 2.04 16.18
CA PHE A 88 11.41 0.98 15.97
C PHE A 88 12.12 1.14 14.63
N LEU A 89 11.40 1.37 13.53
CA LEU A 89 12.03 1.54 12.22
C LEU A 89 13.00 2.73 12.23
N LEU A 90 12.55 3.88 12.72
CA LEU A 90 13.40 5.06 12.84
C LEU A 90 14.62 4.76 13.72
N SER A 91 14.46 4.06 14.84
CA SER A 91 15.60 3.68 15.71
C SER A 91 16.65 2.80 15.03
N VAL A 92 16.26 2.02 14.03
CA VAL A 92 17.19 1.20 13.24
C VAL A 92 17.89 2.06 12.19
N MET A 93 17.13 2.88 11.48
CA MET A 93 17.66 3.78 10.45
C MET A 93 18.56 4.88 11.04
N ASP A 94 18.26 5.33 12.26
CA ASP A 94 19.02 6.36 12.97
C ASP A 94 20.44 5.92 13.39
N ARG A 95 20.76 4.63 13.22
CA ARG A 95 22.10 4.08 13.46
C ARG A 95 23.09 4.47 12.36
N HIS A 96 22.60 4.92 11.21
CA HIS A 96 23.46 5.45 10.15
C HIS A 96 24.13 6.75 10.60
N ALA A 97 25.46 6.78 10.59
CA ALA A 97 26.23 7.96 10.97
C ALA A 97 26.27 9.05 9.88
N ASP A 98 25.95 8.70 8.64
CA ASP A 98 26.02 9.58 7.48
C ASP A 98 24.64 10.08 7.03
N TRP A 99 23.86 9.25 6.33
CA TRP A 99 22.56 9.63 5.81
C TRP A 99 21.64 8.42 5.77
N CYS A 100 20.34 8.66 5.92
CA CYS A 100 19.33 7.68 5.56
C CYS A 100 18.01 8.40 5.26
N SER A 101 17.05 7.69 4.66
CA SER A 101 15.74 8.22 4.36
C SER A 101 14.66 7.16 4.54
N VAL A 102 13.54 7.55 5.14
CA VAL A 102 12.33 6.73 5.20
C VAL A 102 11.26 7.40 4.35
N VAL A 103 10.79 6.70 3.32
CA VAL A 103 9.75 7.17 2.40
C VAL A 103 8.44 6.50 2.77
N CYS A 104 7.49 7.28 3.28
CA CYS A 104 6.16 6.80 3.66
C CYS A 104 5.15 7.10 2.55
N LEU A 105 4.60 6.06 1.93
CA LEU A 105 3.50 6.18 0.99
C LEU A 105 2.18 6.11 1.76
N ILE A 106 1.28 7.06 1.48
CA ILE A 106 0.03 7.23 2.23
C ILE A 106 -1.12 7.32 1.23
N GLY A 107 -2.11 6.43 1.39
CA GLY A 107 -3.38 6.51 0.67
C GLY A 107 -4.41 7.35 1.44
N GLY A 108 -5.18 8.19 0.74
CA GLY A 108 -6.33 8.88 1.33
C GLY A 108 -7.55 7.96 1.47
N GLY A 109 -8.46 8.26 2.39
CA GLY A 109 -9.78 7.63 2.49
C GLY A 109 -9.80 6.18 2.98
N GLN A 110 -8.75 5.72 3.68
CA GLN A 110 -8.69 4.38 4.27
C GLN A 110 -9.03 4.44 5.77
N GLU A 111 -9.90 3.56 6.25
CA GLU A 111 -10.22 3.42 7.68
C GLU A 111 -9.00 2.86 8.45
N ILE A 112 -8.64 3.51 9.57
CA ILE A 112 -7.63 3.04 10.51
C ILE A 112 -8.26 1.93 11.37
N ASN A 113 -7.60 0.76 11.47
CA ASN A 113 -8.12 -0.35 12.28
C ASN A 113 -7.71 -0.22 13.75
N THR A 114 -8.40 -0.94 14.65
CA THR A 114 -8.10 -0.96 16.08
C THR A 114 -6.63 -1.29 16.37
N GLY A 115 -5.90 -0.34 16.95
CA GLY A 115 -4.49 -0.47 17.33
C GLY A 115 -3.49 0.16 16.35
N GLU A 116 -3.97 0.69 15.23
CA GLU A 116 -3.24 1.58 14.33
C GLU A 116 -3.53 3.03 14.78
N ALA A 117 -2.51 3.89 14.88
CA ALA A 117 -2.68 5.33 15.14
C ALA A 117 -2.11 6.20 13.99
N GLY A 118 -1.78 5.51 12.89
CA GLY A 118 -1.40 6.08 11.60
C GLY A 118 -0.30 7.13 11.68
N LEU A 119 -0.52 8.23 10.97
CA LEU A 119 0.48 9.31 10.81
C LEU A 119 0.86 9.96 12.13
N SER A 120 -0.03 9.91 13.13
CA SER A 120 0.25 10.50 14.44
C SER A 120 1.39 9.77 15.17
N GLU A 121 1.54 8.45 14.99
CA GLU A 121 2.65 7.69 15.60
C GLU A 121 3.99 8.04 14.97
N TRP A 122 4.04 8.20 13.65
CA TRP A 122 5.25 8.66 12.94
C TRP A 122 5.68 10.02 13.45
N MET A 123 4.74 10.96 13.52
CA MET A 123 5.01 12.33 13.94
C MET A 123 5.39 12.40 15.42
N ALA A 124 4.76 11.59 16.28
CA ALA A 124 5.11 11.49 17.70
C ALA A 124 6.52 10.89 17.88
N ALA A 125 6.86 9.80 17.19
CA ALA A 125 8.19 9.19 17.27
C ALA A 125 9.29 10.18 16.87
N ILE A 126 9.11 10.89 15.76
CA ILE A 126 10.07 11.89 15.28
C ILE A 126 10.21 13.04 16.29
N ARG A 127 9.08 13.62 16.71
CA ARG A 127 9.06 14.73 17.68
C ARG A 127 9.72 14.36 19.00
N ASP A 128 9.39 13.19 19.55
CA ASP A 128 9.72 12.84 20.94
C ASP A 128 11.08 12.14 21.05
N ARG A 129 11.51 11.41 20.01
CA ARG A 129 12.70 10.55 20.05
C ARG A 129 13.77 10.90 19.03
N PHE A 130 13.38 11.49 17.89
CA PHE A 130 14.29 11.76 16.77
C PHE A 130 14.22 13.22 16.28
N PRO A 131 14.45 14.22 17.15
CA PRO A 131 14.26 15.64 16.83
C PRO A 131 15.23 16.17 15.77
N HIS A 132 16.30 15.45 15.45
CA HIS A 132 17.24 15.78 14.38
C HIS A 132 16.79 15.33 13.00
N TRP A 133 15.76 14.48 12.90
CA TRP A 133 15.20 14.09 11.61
C TRP A 133 14.39 15.23 11.00
N GLN A 134 14.52 15.43 9.69
CA GLN A 134 13.69 16.37 8.95
C GLN A 134 12.52 15.64 8.30
N VAL A 135 11.34 16.25 8.36
CA VAL A 135 10.13 15.69 7.75
C VAL A 135 9.81 16.47 6.49
N HIS A 136 9.62 15.76 5.38
CA HIS A 136 9.14 16.31 4.13
C HIS A 136 7.79 15.66 3.80
N ALA A 137 6.72 16.46 3.76
CA ALA A 137 5.37 15.96 3.61
C ALA A 137 4.61 16.69 2.49
N SER A 138 3.61 16.02 1.92
CA SER A 138 2.68 16.69 1.01
C SER A 138 1.91 17.78 1.75
N ALA A 139 1.75 18.96 1.15
CA ALA A 139 0.89 20.00 1.69
C ALA A 139 -0.57 19.54 1.90
N GLN A 140 -1.00 18.47 1.22
CA GLN A 140 -2.34 17.91 1.37
C GLN A 140 -2.55 17.10 2.66
N ILE A 141 -1.50 16.77 3.42
CA ILE A 141 -1.61 15.98 4.66
C ILE A 141 -2.48 16.65 5.74
N VAL A 142 -2.70 17.96 5.66
CA VAL A 142 -3.57 18.71 6.59
C VAL A 142 -5.05 18.58 6.28
N GLN A 143 -5.42 17.96 5.15
CA GLN A 143 -6.81 17.74 4.78
C GLN A 143 -7.51 16.80 5.78
N PRO A 144 -8.85 16.90 5.93
CA PRO A 144 -9.61 16.10 6.89
C PRO A 144 -9.43 14.58 6.75
N ASP A 145 -9.12 14.11 5.55
CA ASP A 145 -9.01 12.69 5.19
C ASP A 145 -7.86 11.95 5.90
N TYR A 146 -6.93 12.65 6.54
CA TYR A 146 -5.71 12.08 7.14
C TYR A 146 -5.77 11.89 8.67
N ASP A 147 -6.95 12.04 9.29
CA ASP A 147 -7.23 11.85 10.73
C ASP A 147 -6.08 12.23 11.68
N LEU A 148 -5.64 13.50 11.58
CA LEU A 148 -4.53 14.01 12.38
C LEU A 148 -5.04 14.53 13.73
N ASN A 149 -4.46 14.00 14.82
CA ASN A 149 -4.74 14.50 16.16
C ASN A 149 -4.20 15.94 16.36
N ARG A 150 -4.62 16.58 17.46
CA ARG A 150 -4.27 17.98 17.75
C ARG A 150 -2.77 18.21 17.91
N GLU A 151 -2.06 17.24 18.48
CA GLU A 151 -0.61 17.34 18.70
C GLU A 151 0.15 17.21 17.38
N THR A 152 -0.27 16.27 16.53
CA THR A 152 0.27 16.08 15.19
C THR A 152 0.10 17.36 14.35
N LYS A 153 -1.08 17.98 14.40
CA LYS A 153 -1.32 19.27 13.72
C LYS A 153 -0.39 20.38 14.21
N ARG A 154 -0.08 20.42 15.51
CA ARG A 154 0.88 21.39 16.06
C ARG A 154 2.30 21.11 15.60
N PHE A 155 2.70 19.84 15.58
CA PHE A 155 4.03 19.43 15.13
C PHE A 155 4.28 19.75 13.65
N ILE A 156 3.27 19.52 12.80
CA ILE A 156 3.33 19.86 11.37
C ILE A 156 3.54 21.37 11.13
N ALA A 157 3.14 22.23 12.08
CA ALA A 157 3.34 23.67 11.98
C ALA A 157 4.75 24.13 12.42
N THR A 158 5.63 23.21 12.82
CA THR A 158 7.02 23.53 13.22
C THR A 158 7.96 23.56 12.04
N GLU A 159 9.13 24.18 12.19
CA GLU A 159 10.17 24.26 11.15
C GLU A 159 10.81 22.89 10.82
N GLN A 160 10.58 21.87 11.65
CA GLN A 160 11.06 20.50 11.40
C GLN A 160 10.28 19.82 10.25
N VAL A 161 9.08 20.30 9.94
CA VAL A 161 8.20 19.75 8.90
C VAL A 161 8.12 20.71 7.72
N ASN A 162 8.69 20.28 6.59
CA ASN A 162 8.67 21.02 5.34
C ASN A 162 7.56 20.48 4.44
N MET A 163 6.61 21.35 4.09
CA MET A 163 5.49 20.99 3.23
C MET A 163 5.81 21.28 1.77
N HIS A 164 5.48 20.33 0.89
CA HIS A 164 5.72 20.42 -0.54
C HIS A 164 4.47 20.02 -1.32
N ASP A 165 4.07 20.81 -2.31
CA ASP A 165 2.97 20.44 -3.20
C ASP A 165 3.36 19.26 -4.11
N ASP A 166 4.63 19.21 -4.53
CA ASP A 166 5.17 18.20 -5.45
C ASP A 166 5.27 16.79 -4.82
N LEU A 167 5.09 16.67 -3.51
CA LEU A 167 5.01 15.38 -2.82
C LEU A 167 3.59 14.79 -2.84
N HIS A 168 2.61 15.50 -3.38
CA HIS A 168 1.30 14.93 -3.66
C HIS A 168 1.34 14.10 -4.96
N LEU A 169 1.18 12.79 -4.84
CA LEU A 169 1.05 11.88 -5.98
C LEU A 169 -0.38 11.94 -6.57
N GLY A 170 -0.77 13.11 -7.08
CA GLY A 170 -2.13 13.38 -7.58
C GLY A 170 -2.46 12.74 -8.93
N VAL A 171 -1.46 12.26 -9.66
CA VAL A 171 -1.68 11.51 -10.90
C VAL A 171 -1.84 10.05 -10.56
N SER A 172 -3.09 9.63 -10.35
CA SER A 172 -3.37 8.21 -10.23
C SER A 172 -3.12 7.54 -11.59
N MET A 173 -2.05 6.74 -11.67
CA MET A 173 -1.78 5.84 -12.80
C MET A 173 -2.93 4.84 -13.03
N ARG A 174 -3.85 4.73 -12.06
CA ARG A 174 -5.10 3.94 -12.07
C ARG A 174 -6.34 4.75 -12.47
N SER A 175 -6.31 6.09 -12.38
CA SER A 175 -7.50 6.95 -12.27
C SER A 175 -8.36 6.92 -13.52
N PHE A 176 -7.78 7.11 -14.70
CA PHE A 176 -8.59 7.19 -15.92
C PHE A 176 -9.42 5.92 -16.15
N ARG A 177 -8.85 4.75 -15.83
CA ARG A 177 -9.52 3.46 -16.02
C ARG A 177 -10.46 3.11 -14.88
N ALA A 178 -10.12 3.46 -13.64
CA ALA A 178 -10.96 3.19 -12.47
C ALA A 178 -12.21 4.08 -12.45
N GLU A 179 -12.07 5.35 -12.85
CA GLU A 179 -13.19 6.29 -12.98
C GLU A 179 -14.15 5.84 -14.08
N THR A 180 -13.61 5.56 -15.28
CA THR A 180 -14.41 5.03 -16.40
C THR A 180 -15.10 3.70 -16.05
N LEU A 181 -14.45 2.84 -15.26
CA LEU A 181 -15.06 1.60 -14.76
C LEU A 181 -16.19 1.88 -13.76
N SER A 182 -15.99 2.80 -12.83
CA SER A 182 -17.01 3.22 -11.86
C SER A 182 -18.24 3.80 -12.54
N ASP A 183 -18.03 4.65 -13.55
CA ASP A 183 -19.11 5.20 -14.38
C ASP A 183 -19.87 4.10 -15.12
N PHE A 184 -19.14 3.16 -15.73
CA PHE A 184 -19.74 1.99 -16.37
C PHE A 184 -20.63 1.19 -15.40
N ILE A 185 -20.14 0.86 -14.20
CA ILE A 185 -20.92 0.15 -13.18
C ILE A 185 -22.17 0.96 -12.80
N SER A 186 -22.01 2.25 -12.57
CA SER A 186 -23.10 3.14 -12.15
C SER A 186 -24.20 3.20 -13.20
N HIS A 187 -23.85 3.39 -14.48
CA HIS A 187 -24.83 3.36 -15.58
C HIS A 187 -25.49 2.00 -15.74
N LEU A 188 -24.73 0.90 -15.57
CA LEU A 188 -25.26 -0.46 -15.67
C LEU A 188 -26.30 -0.74 -14.57
N LEU A 189 -26.02 -0.37 -13.32
CA LEU A 189 -26.92 -0.55 -12.18
C LEU A 189 -28.18 0.31 -12.29
N ASN A 190 -28.06 1.50 -12.88
CA ASN A 190 -29.19 2.40 -13.12
C ASN A 190 -30.01 2.04 -14.37
N GLY A 191 -29.65 0.98 -15.10
CA GLY A 191 -30.35 0.56 -16.32
C GLY A 191 -30.12 1.48 -17.53
N ASP A 192 -29.16 2.40 -17.46
CA ASP A 192 -28.80 3.29 -18.57
C ASP A 192 -27.84 2.58 -19.53
N ALA A 193 -28.43 1.76 -20.40
CA ALA A 193 -27.69 0.96 -21.38
C ALA A 193 -26.87 1.80 -22.38
N ALA A 194 -27.29 3.04 -22.68
CA ALA A 194 -26.59 3.89 -23.64
C ALA A 194 -25.30 4.43 -23.04
N SER A 195 -25.37 5.02 -21.84
CA SER A 195 -24.21 5.56 -21.14
C SER A 195 -23.27 4.45 -20.68
N ALA A 196 -23.79 3.29 -20.26
CA ALA A 196 -22.97 2.12 -19.94
C ALA A 196 -22.17 1.64 -21.16
N ARG A 197 -22.77 1.60 -22.36
CA ARG A 197 -22.04 1.21 -23.57
C ARG A 197 -20.89 2.17 -23.90
N GLN A 198 -21.14 3.48 -23.82
CA GLN A 198 -20.11 4.49 -24.08
C GLN A 198 -18.95 4.44 -23.07
N ALA A 199 -19.25 4.19 -21.79
CA ALA A 199 -18.22 4.01 -20.76
C ALA A 199 -17.42 2.72 -21.01
N HIS A 200 -18.09 1.63 -21.40
CA HIS A 200 -17.43 0.35 -21.71
C HIS A 200 -16.48 0.43 -22.90
N GLU A 201 -16.83 1.16 -23.96
CA GLU A 201 -15.96 1.35 -25.15
C GLU A 201 -14.61 1.99 -24.79
N LYS A 202 -14.58 2.84 -23.76
CA LYS A 202 -13.35 3.46 -23.24
C LYS A 202 -12.48 2.50 -22.40
N LEU A 203 -12.95 1.28 -22.14
CA LEU A 203 -12.31 0.26 -21.31
C LEU A 203 -11.66 -0.87 -22.16
N GLU A 204 -11.15 -0.56 -23.36
CA GLU A 204 -10.66 -1.53 -24.37
C GLU A 204 -9.74 -2.66 -23.85
N SER A 205 -8.95 -2.41 -22.80
CA SER A 205 -8.01 -3.37 -22.22
C SER A 205 -8.44 -3.96 -20.87
N TYR A 206 -9.66 -3.68 -20.41
CA TYR A 206 -10.19 -4.16 -19.12
C TYR A 206 -11.16 -5.34 -19.37
N PRO A 207 -10.87 -6.56 -18.86
CA PRO A 207 -11.70 -7.72 -19.14
C PRO A 207 -13.02 -7.66 -18.35
N ILE A 208 -14.06 -7.15 -18.99
CA ILE A 208 -15.44 -7.12 -18.47
C ILE A 208 -16.23 -8.22 -19.17
N PHE A 209 -16.82 -9.11 -18.38
CA PHE A 209 -17.75 -10.13 -18.85
C PHE A 209 -19.10 -9.88 -18.19
N LEU A 210 -20.09 -9.58 -19.02
CA LEU A 210 -21.46 -9.33 -18.58
C LEU A 210 -22.32 -10.54 -18.94
N THR A 211 -22.97 -11.13 -17.95
CA THR A 211 -23.90 -12.25 -18.15
C THR A 211 -25.02 -12.19 -17.12
N ARG A 212 -26.20 -12.67 -17.51
CA ARG A 212 -27.33 -12.95 -16.60
C ARG A 212 -27.38 -14.40 -16.14
N ASP A 213 -26.43 -15.22 -16.60
CA ASP A 213 -26.29 -16.62 -16.21
C ASP A 213 -25.12 -16.80 -15.25
N LEU A 214 -25.46 -17.10 -14.00
CA LEU A 214 -24.50 -17.34 -12.93
C LEU A 214 -23.62 -18.57 -13.18
N ALA A 215 -24.12 -19.59 -13.89
CA ALA A 215 -23.31 -20.75 -14.28
C ALA A 215 -22.27 -20.35 -15.33
N ALA A 216 -22.65 -19.55 -16.32
CA ALA A 216 -21.73 -18.97 -17.31
C ALA A 216 -20.66 -18.09 -16.65
N ALA A 217 -21.05 -17.26 -15.66
CA ALA A 217 -20.11 -16.44 -14.90
C ALA A 217 -19.07 -17.29 -14.15
N ARG A 218 -19.53 -18.35 -13.48
CA ARG A 218 -18.65 -19.31 -12.78
C ARG A 218 -17.70 -20.05 -13.73
N ALA A 219 -18.19 -20.44 -14.91
CA ALA A 219 -17.37 -21.11 -15.92
C ALA A 219 -16.29 -20.15 -16.47
N TRP A 220 -16.67 -18.92 -16.75
CA TRP A 220 -15.75 -17.87 -17.21
C TRP A 220 -14.63 -17.60 -16.20
N LEU A 221 -14.96 -17.44 -14.90
CA LEU A 221 -13.96 -17.23 -13.85
C LEU A 221 -12.95 -18.38 -13.75
N ARG A 222 -13.42 -19.63 -13.80
CA ARG A 222 -12.55 -20.81 -13.76
C ARG A 222 -11.63 -20.87 -14.97
N HIS A 223 -12.12 -20.45 -16.15
CA HIS A 223 -11.31 -20.39 -17.36
C HIS A 223 -10.22 -19.30 -17.27
N GLN A 224 -10.53 -18.15 -16.64
CA GLN A 224 -9.58 -17.06 -16.50
C GLN A 224 -8.59 -17.20 -15.36
N ALA A 225 -8.93 -17.99 -14.34
CA ALA A 225 -8.03 -18.27 -13.23
C ALA A 225 -6.74 -18.94 -13.73
N ARG A 226 -5.58 -18.39 -13.34
CA ARG A 226 -4.27 -18.98 -13.66
C ARG A 226 -3.60 -19.50 -12.39
N GLY A 227 -3.14 -20.75 -12.44
CA GLY A 227 -2.36 -21.36 -11.36
C GLY A 227 -3.11 -21.35 -10.02
N SER A 228 -2.54 -20.68 -9.01
CA SER A 228 -3.06 -20.62 -7.64
C SER A 228 -3.84 -19.34 -7.32
N GLU A 229 -4.29 -18.60 -8.33
CA GLU A 229 -5.10 -17.39 -8.14
C GLU A 229 -6.42 -17.70 -7.41
N ARG A 230 -6.78 -16.84 -6.46
CA ARG A 230 -8.05 -16.93 -5.74
C ARG A 230 -9.11 -16.14 -6.50
N TYR A 231 -10.23 -16.81 -6.79
CA TYR A 231 -11.41 -16.25 -7.42
C TYR A 231 -12.65 -16.62 -6.61
N GLY A 232 -13.65 -15.75 -6.58
CA GLY A 232 -14.86 -15.98 -5.79
C GLY A 232 -16.00 -15.03 -6.11
N LEU A 233 -17.18 -15.39 -5.60
CA LEU A 233 -18.38 -14.55 -5.62
C LEU A 233 -18.42 -13.69 -4.35
N VAL A 234 -18.65 -12.40 -4.51
CA VAL A 234 -18.88 -11.47 -3.41
C VAL A 234 -20.34 -11.06 -3.44
N ALA A 235 -21.09 -11.51 -2.43
CA ALA A 235 -22.47 -11.09 -2.23
C ALA A 235 -22.50 -10.04 -1.11
N SER A 236 -23.14 -8.91 -1.37
CA SER A 236 -23.44 -7.90 -0.35
C SER A 236 -24.92 -7.97 0.00
N SER A 237 -25.23 -8.10 1.30
CA SER A 237 -26.61 -8.23 1.79
C SER A 237 -27.41 -6.92 1.75
N GLY A 238 -26.85 -5.82 1.23
CA GLY A 238 -27.49 -4.50 1.16
C GLY A 238 -27.76 -3.96 -0.24
N ALA A 239 -27.34 -4.67 -1.30
CA ALA A 239 -27.56 -4.26 -2.69
C ALA A 239 -28.19 -5.41 -3.47
N ALA A 240 -29.20 -5.12 -4.29
CA ALA A 240 -29.89 -6.09 -5.14
C ALA A 240 -29.03 -6.56 -6.35
N GLY A 241 -27.73 -6.82 -6.15
CA GLY A 241 -26.80 -7.25 -7.19
C GLY A 241 -25.49 -7.78 -6.60
N GLY A 242 -25.01 -8.91 -7.14
CA GLY A 242 -23.76 -9.55 -6.73
C GLY A 242 -22.56 -9.05 -7.55
N TYR A 243 -21.38 -8.98 -6.94
CA TYR A 243 -20.13 -8.63 -7.61
C TYR A 243 -19.16 -9.82 -7.60
N LEU A 244 -18.31 -9.89 -8.62
CA LEU A 244 -17.27 -10.89 -8.79
C LEU A 244 -15.90 -10.23 -8.63
N TYR A 245 -15.05 -10.85 -7.80
CA TYR A 245 -13.70 -10.38 -7.50
C TYR A 245 -12.67 -11.46 -7.84
N GLN A 246 -11.64 -11.09 -8.62
CA GLN A 246 -10.43 -11.88 -8.82
C GLN A 246 -9.26 -11.15 -8.16
N GLY A 247 -8.57 -11.81 -7.22
CA GLY A 247 -7.41 -11.23 -6.55
C GLY A 247 -6.17 -11.27 -7.44
N GLY A 248 -5.84 -10.14 -8.06
CA GLY A 248 -4.70 -9.95 -8.96
C GLY A 248 -4.91 -8.70 -9.80
N ASP A 249 -3.88 -8.21 -10.51
CA ASP A 249 -3.86 -6.93 -11.24
C ASP A 249 -4.83 -6.84 -12.45
N ARG A 250 -5.89 -7.67 -12.49
CA ARG A 250 -6.95 -7.68 -13.51
C ARG A 250 -8.27 -8.15 -12.90
N SER A 251 -9.29 -7.30 -13.10
CA SER A 251 -10.73 -7.57 -13.10
C SER A 251 -11.57 -7.27 -11.84
N ALA A 252 -12.64 -6.53 -12.09
CA ALA A 252 -13.87 -6.42 -11.31
C ALA A 252 -15.04 -6.66 -12.28
N GLN A 253 -16.04 -7.46 -11.90
CA GLN A 253 -17.19 -7.79 -12.76
C GLN A 253 -18.50 -7.83 -11.97
N LEU A 254 -19.62 -7.45 -12.59
CA LEU A 254 -20.97 -7.54 -12.01
C LEU A 254 -21.73 -8.76 -12.54
N VAL A 255 -22.53 -9.35 -11.66
CA VAL A 255 -23.64 -10.24 -12.01
C VAL A 255 -24.91 -9.60 -11.46
N SER A 256 -25.75 -9.07 -12.36
CA SER A 256 -27.12 -8.66 -12.00
C SER A 256 -28.06 -9.86 -12.09
N GLU A 257 -28.91 -10.08 -11.09
CA GLU A 257 -30.11 -10.91 -11.21
C GLU A 257 -31.17 -10.23 -12.08
#